data_AF-A0A969SRJ2-F1
#
_entry.id   AF-A0A969SRJ2-F1
#
_cell.length_a   1.000
_cell.length_b   1.000
_cell.length_c   1.000
_cell.angle_alpha   90.00
_cell.angle_beta   90.00
_cell.angle_gamma   90.00
#
_symmetry.space_group_name_H-M   'P 1'
#
loop_
_entity.id
_entity.type
_entity.pdbx_description
1 polymer ?
#
loop_
_entity_poly.entity_id
_entity_poly.type
_entity_poly.pdbx_seq_one_letter_code
_entity_poly.pdbx_strand_id
1 'polypeptide(L)'
;MKDQLFIPQKIKVGYQMRPDTYTKKLAYVIYWDNKGVLRKETGWESWRDKKIEPNEFENKPFSGFVLNKDVKRSSEWFGNGRNMIRVYDERGIEFEITTGNLLFILMTTDCLKRGLQGDFVYSWYGTELVLLPTGCDEYKNSVQYTSLQSGSIGVKNLVLGGSYKTKKQQDLIYLGKYDWHVFSYTYGANYNSYYLSKTYKAFIFVDDKGGFIPLKGLKNLAIQNSDVCVSNYAELMDNFNKSPHATKPKSLIAKEKKFTMTDEQVNANINNWYGRIERGEGFVLEENGKFVDHVINFEKTYNRENGKYDHTGYYTLQPVNNIEMKDGIKYSHINSNYNDRMKYTREQLQEMDFVELNVQMESGAEHEFHKFMKLQSGY
;
A
#
# COMPACT_ATOMS: atom_id res chain seq x y z
N MET A 1 -17.81 2.36 1.69
CA MET A 1 -17.04 3.31 2.52
C MET A 1 -15.81 2.59 3.05
N LYS A 2 -14.77 3.26 3.56
CA LYS A 2 -13.79 2.55 4.40
C LYS A 2 -14.45 2.31 5.76
N ASP A 3 -14.31 1.11 6.30
CA ASP A 3 -15.14 0.61 7.43
C ASP A 3 -14.77 1.15 8.81
N GLN A 4 -13.97 2.22 8.89
CA GLN A 4 -13.36 2.68 10.14
C GLN A 4 -13.55 4.19 10.30
N LEU A 5 -14.56 4.58 11.08
CA LEU A 5 -14.85 5.97 11.46
C LEU A 5 -14.40 6.21 12.90
N PHE A 6 -13.85 7.38 13.17
CA PHE A 6 -13.56 7.79 14.55
C PHE A 6 -14.81 8.38 15.21
N ILE A 7 -15.22 7.83 16.35
CA ILE A 7 -16.38 8.28 17.12
C ILE A 7 -15.86 9.01 18.38
N PRO A 8 -15.84 10.34 18.42
CA PRO A 8 -15.41 11.06 19.62
C PRO A 8 -16.41 10.89 20.75
N GLN A 9 -15.97 11.01 22.00
CA GLN A 9 -16.87 11.00 23.16
C GLN A 9 -17.62 12.32 23.34
N LYS A 10 -17.03 13.43 22.89
CA LYS A 10 -17.56 14.79 23.04
C LYS A 10 -17.43 15.56 21.74
N ILE A 11 -18.42 16.41 21.46
CA ILE A 11 -18.43 17.33 20.32
C ILE A 11 -18.61 18.78 20.79
N LYS A 12 -18.00 19.70 20.05
CA LYS A 12 -18.16 21.14 20.23
C LYS A 12 -18.77 21.73 18.98
N VAL A 13 -19.76 22.59 19.17
CA VAL A 13 -20.60 23.13 18.10
C VAL A 13 -20.50 24.64 18.12
N GLY A 14 -20.10 25.21 17.00
CA GLY A 14 -20.04 26.65 16.77
C GLY A 14 -21.05 27.02 15.71
N TYR A 15 -21.47 28.28 15.71
CA TYR A 15 -22.61 28.72 14.90
C TYR A 15 -22.27 29.91 14.03
N GLN A 16 -22.94 30.00 12.89
CA GLN A 16 -23.04 31.18 12.04
C GLN A 16 -24.52 31.52 11.85
N MET A 17 -24.85 32.81 11.78
CA MET A 17 -26.22 33.22 11.50
C MET A 17 -26.61 32.79 10.09
N ARG A 18 -27.76 32.11 9.98
CA ARG A 18 -28.25 31.58 8.73
C ARG A 18 -29.78 31.59 8.72
N PRO A 19 -30.43 32.61 8.14
CA PRO A 19 -31.88 32.79 8.25
C PRO A 19 -32.71 31.66 7.66
N ASP A 20 -32.13 30.86 6.77
CA ASP A 20 -32.76 29.78 6.03
C ASP A 20 -32.69 28.40 6.72
N THR A 21 -32.46 28.41 8.04
CA THR A 21 -32.40 27.25 8.95
C THR A 21 -33.52 27.36 9.99
N TYR A 22 -33.92 26.25 10.62
CA TYR A 22 -34.98 26.26 11.64
C TYR A 22 -34.60 27.13 12.85
N THR A 23 -33.34 27.06 13.27
CA THR A 23 -32.81 27.79 14.44
C THR A 23 -32.25 29.17 14.08
N LYS A 24 -32.30 29.56 12.81
CA LYS A 24 -31.60 30.72 12.23
C LYS A 24 -30.08 30.66 12.41
N LYS A 25 -29.51 29.48 12.67
CA LYS A 25 -28.09 29.22 12.89
C LYS A 25 -27.64 27.97 12.11
N LEU A 26 -26.55 28.09 11.37
CA LEU A 26 -25.84 26.95 10.78
C LEU A 26 -24.72 26.53 11.73
N ALA A 27 -24.56 25.23 11.95
CA ALA A 27 -23.58 24.65 12.86
C ALA A 27 -22.34 24.15 12.13
N TYR A 28 -21.18 24.34 12.76
CA TYR A 28 -19.93 23.62 12.46
C TYR A 28 -19.57 22.80 13.69
N VAL A 29 -19.66 21.47 13.55
CA VAL A 29 -19.34 20.48 14.58
C VAL A 29 -17.87 20.07 14.49
N ILE A 30 -17.19 20.13 15.62
CA ILE A 30 -15.82 19.63 15.83
C ILE A 30 -15.79 18.73 17.08
N TYR A 31 -14.63 18.16 17.41
CA TYR A 31 -14.55 17.13 18.44
C TYR A 31 -13.23 17.14 19.21
N TRP A 32 -13.26 16.60 20.43
CA TRP A 32 -12.05 16.22 21.15
C TRP A 32 -11.64 14.82 20.76
N ASP A 33 -10.35 14.66 20.45
CA ASP A 33 -9.79 13.34 20.25
C ASP A 33 -9.60 12.62 21.60
N ASN A 34 -9.13 11.37 21.51
CA ASN A 34 -8.86 10.53 22.67
C ASN A 34 -7.70 11.02 23.57
N LYS A 35 -6.97 12.05 23.15
CA LYS A 35 -5.92 12.71 23.95
C LYS A 35 -6.40 14.03 24.57
N GLY A 36 -7.69 14.36 24.40
CA GLY A 36 -8.26 15.63 24.85
C GLY A 36 -7.90 16.82 23.97
N VAL A 37 -7.34 16.60 22.77
CA VAL A 37 -7.01 17.67 21.83
C VAL A 37 -8.23 17.99 20.97
N LEU A 38 -8.65 19.26 20.96
CA LEU A 38 -9.74 19.75 20.12
C LEU A 38 -9.29 19.80 18.64
N ARG A 39 -9.91 18.99 17.79
CA ARG A 39 -9.55 18.90 16.37
C ARG A 39 -10.28 19.96 15.56
N LYS A 40 -9.58 20.56 14.59
CA LYS A 40 -10.07 21.66 13.71
C LYS A 40 -10.36 23.00 14.40
N GLU A 41 -9.92 23.18 15.64
CA GLU A 41 -10.19 24.37 16.45
C GLU A 41 -9.91 25.69 15.72
N THR A 42 -8.73 25.88 15.12
CA THR A 42 -8.38 27.15 14.46
C THR A 42 -9.34 27.50 13.32
N GLY A 43 -9.69 26.53 12.47
CA GLY A 43 -10.62 26.75 11.36
C GLY A 43 -12.05 26.97 11.82
N TRP A 44 -12.44 26.30 12.90
CA TRP A 44 -13.75 26.46 13.52
C TRP A 44 -13.90 27.80 14.24
N GLU A 45 -12.88 28.25 14.97
CA GLU A 45 -12.87 29.51 15.71
C GLU A 45 -12.87 30.71 14.77
N SER A 46 -12.18 30.61 13.62
CA SER A 46 -12.23 31.60 12.56
C SER A 46 -13.61 31.65 11.88
N TRP A 47 -14.26 30.48 11.75
CA TRP A 47 -15.53 30.35 11.04
C TRP A 47 -16.74 30.77 11.86
N ARG A 48 -16.78 30.52 13.17
CA ARG A 48 -17.98 30.78 13.98
C ARG A 48 -18.19 32.28 14.23
N ASP A 49 -19.43 32.68 14.46
CA ASP A 49 -19.76 34.00 14.99
C ASP A 49 -19.37 34.05 16.48
N LYS A 50 -18.45 34.95 16.82
CA LYS A 50 -17.93 35.12 18.18
C LYS A 50 -18.98 35.67 19.16
N LYS A 51 -20.09 36.21 18.65
CA LYS A 51 -21.21 36.69 19.48
C LYS A 51 -22.16 35.57 19.90
N ILE A 52 -22.02 34.38 19.30
CA ILE A 52 -22.82 33.22 19.65
C ILE A 52 -21.93 32.25 20.43
N GLU A 53 -22.31 32.00 21.67
CA GLU A 53 -21.62 31.03 22.51
C GLU A 53 -21.71 29.62 21.89
N PRO A 54 -20.59 28.89 21.83
CA PRO A 54 -20.59 27.52 21.34
C PRO A 54 -21.23 26.59 22.37
N ASN A 55 -21.76 25.46 21.90
CA ASN A 55 -22.31 24.42 22.76
C ASN A 55 -21.42 23.18 22.75
N GLU A 56 -21.39 22.46 23.86
CA GLU A 56 -20.66 21.20 24.01
C GLU A 56 -21.66 20.09 24.35
N PHE A 57 -21.54 18.96 23.67
CA PHE A 57 -22.45 17.83 23.85
C PHE A 57 -21.66 16.53 24.01
N GLU A 58 -22.22 15.61 24.79
CA GLU A 58 -21.79 14.21 24.76
C GLU A 58 -22.29 13.57 23.46
N ASN A 59 -21.40 12.86 22.78
CA ASN A 59 -21.70 12.19 21.52
C ASN A 59 -22.17 10.75 21.75
N LYS A 60 -23.25 10.63 22.53
CA LYS A 60 -23.95 9.36 22.78
C LYS A 60 -24.98 9.11 21.68
N PRO A 61 -25.36 7.83 21.44
CA PRO A 61 -26.49 7.49 20.57
C PRO A 61 -27.70 8.38 20.86
N PHE A 62 -28.25 8.97 19.81
CA PHE A 62 -29.33 9.94 19.92
C PHE A 62 -30.26 9.85 18.71
N SER A 63 -31.57 10.00 18.93
CA SER A 63 -32.60 10.01 17.88
C SER A 63 -33.00 11.45 17.50
N GLY A 64 -33.93 11.62 16.56
CA GLY A 64 -34.51 12.95 16.28
C GLY A 64 -33.77 13.77 15.22
N PHE A 65 -33.14 13.09 14.25
CA PHE A 65 -32.52 13.73 13.09
C PHE A 65 -33.52 13.90 11.95
N VAL A 66 -33.58 15.08 11.34
CA VAL A 66 -34.52 15.42 10.26
C VAL A 66 -33.79 16.03 9.07
N LEU A 67 -34.04 15.50 7.87
CA LEU A 67 -33.57 16.09 6.61
C LEU A 67 -34.29 17.42 6.37
N ASN A 68 -33.55 18.52 6.30
CA ASN A 68 -34.13 19.85 6.06
C ASN A 68 -34.23 20.13 4.56
N LYS A 69 -33.09 20.32 3.88
CA LYS A 69 -33.01 20.70 2.46
C LYS A 69 -31.67 20.39 1.82
N ASP A 70 -31.62 20.46 0.49
CA ASP A 70 -30.37 20.46 -0.28
C ASP A 70 -29.65 21.81 -0.18
N VAL A 71 -28.33 21.77 -0.20
CA VAL A 71 -27.45 22.94 -0.24
C VAL A 71 -26.65 22.87 -1.52
N LYS A 72 -27.12 23.62 -2.52
CA LYS A 72 -26.44 23.75 -3.81
C LYS A 72 -25.24 24.68 -3.65
N ARG A 73 -24.05 24.15 -3.95
CA ARG A 73 -22.80 24.92 -4.03
C ARG A 73 -22.36 25.19 -5.48
N SER A 74 -23.25 24.90 -6.43
CA SER A 74 -23.15 25.19 -7.85
C SER A 74 -24.46 25.81 -8.34
N SER A 75 -24.41 26.68 -9.35
CA SER A 75 -25.59 27.19 -10.05
C SER A 75 -26.20 26.16 -11.03
N GLU A 76 -25.56 25.01 -11.22
CA GLU A 76 -25.99 23.97 -12.14
C GLU A 76 -27.18 23.16 -11.60
N TRP A 77 -28.10 22.79 -12.51
CA TRP A 77 -29.34 22.10 -12.17
C TRP A 77 -29.13 20.71 -11.54
N PHE A 78 -28.09 19.99 -11.98
CA PHE A 78 -27.70 18.67 -11.46
C PHE A 78 -26.60 18.75 -10.37
N GLY A 79 -26.10 19.96 -10.09
CA GLY A 79 -25.04 20.23 -9.12
C GLY A 79 -23.67 19.67 -9.50
N ASN A 80 -22.64 20.18 -8.82
CA ASN A 80 -21.32 19.54 -8.79
C ASN A 80 -21.24 18.66 -7.54
N GLY A 81 -20.27 17.75 -7.47
CA GLY A 81 -20.07 16.81 -6.33
C GLY A 81 -19.81 17.46 -4.95
N ARG A 82 -20.09 18.76 -4.78
CA ARG A 82 -20.03 19.52 -3.52
C ARG A 82 -21.42 19.85 -2.95
N ASN A 83 -22.49 19.29 -3.51
CA ASN A 83 -23.82 19.41 -2.92
C ASN A 83 -23.82 18.73 -1.54
N MET A 84 -24.41 19.42 -0.57
CA MET A 84 -24.57 18.94 0.80
C MET A 84 -26.04 18.81 1.13
N ILE A 85 -26.36 17.98 2.11
CA ILE A 85 -27.70 17.83 2.66
C ILE A 85 -27.68 18.40 4.05
N ARG A 86 -28.60 19.34 4.31
CA ARG A 86 -28.75 19.92 5.63
C ARG A 86 -29.62 19.03 6.51
N VAL A 87 -29.12 18.72 7.68
CA VAL A 87 -29.76 17.88 8.69
C VAL A 87 -29.97 18.71 9.95
N TYR A 88 -31.17 18.62 10.51
CA TYR A 88 -31.52 19.16 11.80
C TYR A 88 -31.47 18.06 12.86
N ASP A 89 -30.72 18.30 13.91
CA ASP A 89 -30.70 17.53 15.16
C ASP A 89 -31.56 18.28 16.18
N GLU A 90 -32.50 17.57 16.83
CA GLU A 90 -33.46 18.14 17.79
C GLU A 90 -32.81 18.84 19.00
N ARG A 91 -31.51 18.64 19.25
CA ARG A 91 -30.70 19.46 20.19
C ARG A 91 -30.47 20.90 19.72
N GLY A 92 -31.06 21.30 18.59
CA GLY A 92 -30.94 22.64 18.02
C GLY A 92 -29.71 22.81 17.12
N ILE A 93 -29.15 21.71 16.61
CA ILE A 93 -27.95 21.72 15.76
C ILE A 93 -28.39 21.50 14.31
N GLU A 94 -28.15 22.48 13.43
CA GLU A 94 -28.43 22.31 12.00
C GLU A 94 -27.10 22.31 11.23
N PHE A 95 -26.74 21.17 10.63
CA PHE A 95 -25.43 20.93 10.03
C PHE A 95 -25.53 20.27 8.65
N GLU A 96 -24.41 20.15 7.95
CA GLU A 96 -24.37 19.66 6.58
C GLU A 96 -23.60 18.33 6.49
N ILE A 97 -24.21 17.34 5.84
CA ILE A 97 -23.58 16.05 5.47
C ILE A 97 -23.47 15.94 3.95
N THR A 98 -22.57 15.08 3.47
CA THR A 98 -22.43 14.84 2.02
C THR A 98 -23.59 14.00 1.48
N THR A 99 -23.85 14.08 0.18
CA THR A 99 -24.81 13.17 -0.48
C THR A 99 -24.44 11.70 -0.28
N GLY A 100 -23.15 11.37 -0.27
CA GLY A 100 -22.68 10.00 0.00
C GLY A 100 -23.05 9.52 1.42
N ASN A 101 -22.97 10.40 2.42
CA ASN A 101 -23.43 10.07 3.77
C ASN A 101 -24.95 9.89 3.82
N LEU A 102 -25.74 10.71 3.12
CA LEU A 102 -27.18 10.51 3.03
C LEU A 102 -27.53 9.16 2.40
N LEU A 103 -26.92 8.81 1.26
CA LEU A 103 -27.16 7.52 0.61
C LEU A 103 -26.84 6.35 1.54
N PHE A 104 -25.73 6.43 2.28
CA PHE A 104 -25.38 5.44 3.29
C PHE A 104 -26.43 5.31 4.40
N ILE A 105 -26.91 6.42 4.93
CA ILE A 105 -27.99 6.44 5.93
C ILE A 105 -29.24 5.75 5.37
N LEU A 106 -29.68 6.13 4.17
CA LEU A 106 -30.89 5.56 3.54
C LEU A 106 -30.76 4.06 3.20
N MET A 107 -29.55 3.53 3.06
CA MET A 107 -29.31 2.10 2.88
C MET A 107 -29.33 1.31 4.20
N THR A 108 -29.25 1.98 5.34
CA THR A 108 -29.05 1.35 6.66
C THR A 108 -30.14 1.69 7.68
N THR A 109 -30.98 2.70 7.40
CA THR A 109 -32.11 3.08 8.25
C THR A 109 -33.29 3.58 7.45
N ASP A 110 -34.47 3.51 8.06
CA ASP A 110 -35.71 4.04 7.51
C ASP A 110 -35.75 5.58 7.60
N CYS A 111 -36.38 6.20 6.61
CA CYS A 111 -36.68 7.63 6.59
C CYS A 111 -38.18 7.84 6.43
N LEU A 112 -38.84 8.30 7.50
CA LEU A 112 -40.27 8.60 7.47
C LEU A 112 -40.48 10.07 7.09
N LYS A 113 -40.88 10.30 5.84
CA LYS A 113 -40.95 11.63 5.19
C LYS A 113 -39.57 12.32 5.15
N ARG A 114 -39.20 12.94 6.26
CA ARG A 114 -37.92 13.64 6.45
C ARG A 114 -37.22 13.22 7.74
N GLY A 115 -37.88 12.50 8.64
CA GLY A 115 -37.30 12.05 9.90
C GLY A 115 -36.51 10.76 9.71
N LEU A 116 -35.22 10.80 10.02
CA LEU A 116 -34.36 9.63 10.05
C LEU A 116 -34.68 8.81 11.31
N GLN A 117 -35.00 7.54 11.13
CA GLN A 117 -35.35 6.64 12.24
C GLN A 117 -34.09 6.06 12.90
N GLY A 118 -34.22 5.71 14.18
CA GLY A 118 -33.14 5.13 14.99
C GLY A 118 -32.19 6.15 15.60
N ASP A 119 -31.14 5.63 16.22
CA ASP A 119 -30.12 6.43 16.89
C ASP A 119 -28.91 6.66 15.98
N PHE A 120 -28.27 7.80 16.16
CA PHE A 120 -27.08 8.21 15.42
C PHE A 120 -26.01 8.75 16.36
N VAL A 121 -24.78 8.76 15.88
CA VAL A 121 -23.64 9.45 16.47
C VAL A 121 -22.93 10.31 15.42
N TYR A 122 -22.27 11.37 15.87
CA TYR A 122 -21.31 12.08 15.03
C TYR A 122 -20.01 11.28 14.94
N SER A 123 -19.45 11.16 13.75
CA SER A 123 -18.22 10.41 13.50
C SER A 123 -17.39 11.09 12.42
N TRP A 124 -16.13 10.69 12.29
CA TRP A 124 -15.19 11.30 11.33
C TRP A 124 -14.47 10.27 10.47
N TYR A 125 -14.48 10.52 9.16
CA TYR A 125 -13.56 9.91 8.21
C TYR A 125 -12.42 10.89 7.91
N GLY A 126 -11.28 10.69 8.57
CA GLY A 126 -10.18 11.65 8.52
C GLY A 126 -10.63 13.01 9.06
N THR A 127 -10.84 13.98 8.17
CA THR A 127 -11.36 15.32 8.53
C THR A 127 -12.84 15.50 8.22
N GLU A 128 -13.50 14.58 7.53
CA GLU A 128 -14.90 14.75 7.11
C GLU A 128 -15.86 14.27 8.20
N LEU A 129 -16.89 15.08 8.48
CA LEU A 129 -17.96 14.71 9.40
C LEU A 129 -18.90 13.71 8.72
N VAL A 130 -19.27 12.67 9.46
CA VAL A 130 -20.21 11.62 9.05
C VAL A 130 -21.23 11.42 10.16
N LEU A 131 -22.51 11.57 9.84
CA LEU A 131 -23.60 11.14 10.70
C LEU A 131 -23.77 9.63 10.52
N LEU A 132 -23.54 8.86 11.59
CA LEU A 132 -23.45 7.41 11.56
C LEU A 132 -24.63 6.79 12.33
N PRO A 133 -25.53 6.03 11.66
CA PRO A 133 -26.56 5.25 12.33
C PRO A 133 -25.91 4.21 13.26
N THR A 134 -26.49 3.96 14.43
CA THR A 134 -25.92 2.97 15.38
C THR A 134 -26.34 1.54 15.07
N GLY A 135 -27.36 1.35 14.24
CA GLY A 135 -27.89 0.03 13.86
C GLY A 135 -27.08 -0.72 12.80
N CYS A 136 -26.04 -0.12 12.22
CA CYS A 136 -25.25 -0.71 11.14
C CYS A 136 -23.95 -1.38 11.64
N ASP A 137 -23.35 -2.21 10.79
CA ASP A 137 -22.09 -2.89 11.12
C ASP A 137 -20.90 -1.91 11.13
N GLU A 138 -20.94 -0.84 10.34
CA GLU A 138 -19.94 0.22 10.36
C GLU A 138 -19.86 0.90 11.73
N TYR A 139 -20.98 1.03 12.45
CA TYR A 139 -20.97 1.53 13.81
C TYR A 139 -20.21 0.59 14.75
N LYS A 140 -20.49 -0.72 14.70
CA LYS A 140 -19.79 -1.72 15.53
C LYS A 140 -18.28 -1.70 15.28
N ASN A 141 -17.88 -1.67 14.00
CA ASN A 141 -16.48 -1.61 13.58
C ASN A 141 -15.80 -0.29 14.03
N SER A 142 -16.54 0.82 13.97
CA SER A 142 -16.05 2.15 14.34
C SER A 142 -15.92 2.32 15.86
N VAL A 143 -16.78 1.68 16.66
CA VAL A 143 -16.63 1.61 18.11
C VAL A 143 -15.34 0.87 18.49
N GLN A 144 -15.10 -0.30 17.90
CA GLN A 144 -13.87 -1.06 18.12
C GLN A 144 -12.64 -0.25 17.69
N TYR A 145 -12.65 0.30 16.47
CA TYR A 145 -11.59 1.17 15.96
C TYR A 145 -11.28 2.34 16.91
N THR A 146 -12.31 3.02 17.41
CA THR A 146 -12.18 4.17 18.30
C THR A 146 -11.54 3.77 19.62
N SER A 147 -11.97 2.65 20.21
CA SER A 147 -11.42 2.15 21.48
C SER A 147 -9.90 1.94 21.40
N LEU A 148 -9.42 1.43 20.26
CA LEU A 148 -8.01 1.16 20.00
C LEU A 148 -7.15 2.42 19.85
N GLN A 149 -7.73 3.58 19.55
CA GLN A 149 -6.95 4.81 19.33
C GLN A 149 -6.23 5.27 20.60
N SER A 150 -6.82 5.00 21.77
CA SER A 150 -6.25 5.26 23.09
C SER A 150 -5.19 4.24 23.50
N GLY A 151 -5.23 3.05 22.91
CA GLY A 151 -4.29 1.98 23.17
C GLY A 151 -2.84 2.36 22.86
N SER A 152 -1.93 1.78 23.63
CA SER A 152 -0.49 1.87 23.40
C SER A 152 0.21 0.68 24.03
N ILE A 153 1.30 0.25 23.40
CA ILE A 153 2.15 -0.84 23.90
C ILE A 153 3.55 -0.29 24.14
N GLY A 154 4.05 -0.52 25.36
CA GLY A 154 5.42 -0.21 25.73
C GLY A 154 6.40 -1.28 25.24
N VAL A 155 7.65 -0.90 24.99
CA VAL A 155 8.71 -1.82 24.53
C VAL A 155 8.90 -3.00 25.49
N LYS A 156 8.74 -2.77 26.79
CA LYS A 156 8.89 -3.81 27.84
C LYS A 156 7.80 -4.88 27.80
N ASN A 157 6.67 -4.61 27.14
CA ASN A 157 5.53 -5.52 27.04
C ASN A 157 5.57 -6.35 25.75
N LEU A 158 6.64 -6.20 24.95
CA LEU A 158 6.82 -7.01 23.75
C LEU A 158 7.39 -8.38 24.13
N VAL A 159 6.71 -9.43 23.70
CA VAL A 159 7.09 -10.83 23.89
C VAL A 159 7.29 -11.46 22.52
N LEU A 160 8.41 -12.17 22.36
CA LEU A 160 8.72 -12.86 21.10
C LEU A 160 7.63 -13.88 20.78
N GLY A 161 7.11 -13.83 19.55
CA GLY A 161 6.00 -14.64 19.09
C GLY A 161 4.64 -14.23 19.64
N GLY A 162 4.55 -13.18 20.45
CA GLY A 162 3.28 -12.63 20.94
C GLY A 162 2.47 -11.97 19.82
N SER A 163 1.14 -11.93 20.00
CA SER A 163 0.19 -11.33 19.06
C SER A 163 -0.28 -9.96 19.54
N TYR A 164 -0.31 -9.00 18.62
CA TYR A 164 -0.65 -7.60 18.88
C TYR A 164 -1.63 -7.08 17.83
N LYS A 165 -2.55 -6.21 18.25
CA LYS A 165 -3.47 -5.52 17.33
C LYS A 165 -3.05 -4.07 17.15
N THR A 166 -3.02 -3.64 15.89
CA THR A 166 -2.74 -2.25 15.52
C THR A 166 -3.95 -1.35 15.72
N LYS A 167 -3.73 -0.02 15.72
CA LYS A 167 -4.80 0.99 15.70
C LYS A 167 -5.67 0.95 14.44
N LYS A 168 -5.27 0.18 13.42
CA LYS A 168 -6.04 -0.08 12.20
C LYS A 168 -6.72 -1.45 12.21
N GLN A 169 -6.75 -2.12 13.37
CA GLN A 169 -7.35 -3.45 13.58
C GLN A 169 -6.62 -4.62 12.89
N GLN A 170 -5.42 -4.41 12.36
CA GLN A 170 -4.57 -5.50 11.84
C GLN A 170 -3.89 -6.24 12.99
N ASP A 171 -3.93 -7.57 12.95
CA ASP A 171 -3.20 -8.43 13.87
C ASP A 171 -1.80 -8.74 13.35
N LEU A 172 -0.83 -8.72 14.27
CA LEU A 172 0.59 -8.82 13.99
C LEU A 172 1.29 -9.72 15.01
N ILE A 173 2.22 -10.55 14.56
CA ILE A 173 3.08 -11.40 15.41
C ILE A 173 4.45 -10.74 15.54
N TYR A 174 4.95 -10.56 16.76
CA TYR A 174 6.25 -9.91 16.99
C TYR A 174 7.43 -10.88 16.85
N LEU A 175 8.39 -10.57 15.98
CA LEU A 175 9.59 -11.41 15.79
C LEU A 175 10.79 -10.98 16.61
N GLY A 176 10.92 -9.68 16.91
CA GLY A 176 12.08 -9.13 17.59
C GLY A 176 12.50 -7.77 17.05
N LYS A 177 13.63 -7.26 17.55
CA LYS A 177 14.20 -5.98 17.11
C LYS A 177 15.51 -6.22 16.36
N TYR A 178 15.47 -6.06 15.04
CA TYR A 178 16.58 -6.40 14.16
C TYR A 178 16.93 -5.22 13.24
N ASP A 179 18.06 -5.35 12.54
CA ASP A 179 18.32 -4.46 11.41
C ASP A 179 17.33 -4.78 10.29
N TRP A 180 16.86 -3.73 9.63
CA TRP A 180 16.02 -3.81 8.45
C TRP A 180 16.74 -3.13 7.30
N HIS A 181 17.03 -3.93 6.27
CA HIS A 181 17.73 -3.51 5.07
C HIS A 181 16.73 -3.12 3.98
N VAL A 182 16.73 -1.85 3.61
CA VAL A 182 15.92 -1.30 2.52
C VAL A 182 16.80 -1.17 1.31
N PHE A 183 16.34 -1.78 0.22
CA PHE A 183 16.94 -1.60 -1.09
C PHE A 183 16.11 -0.59 -1.85
N SER A 184 16.77 0.23 -2.65
CA SER A 184 16.09 1.18 -3.50
C SER A 184 16.55 1.02 -4.93
N TYR A 185 15.61 1.31 -5.82
CA TYR A 185 15.84 1.40 -7.24
C TYR A 185 15.98 2.86 -7.61
N THR A 186 16.98 3.20 -8.40
CA THR A 186 17.08 4.51 -9.01
C THR A 186 17.06 4.36 -10.53
N TYR A 187 16.10 5.05 -11.14
CA TYR A 187 16.00 5.18 -12.59
C TYR A 187 16.84 6.38 -13.04
N GLY A 188 17.97 6.11 -13.68
CA GLY A 188 18.80 7.13 -14.31
C GLY A 188 18.69 7.07 -15.83
N ALA A 189 18.97 8.20 -16.51
CA ALA A 189 18.94 8.30 -17.97
C ALA A 189 19.84 7.27 -18.69
N ASN A 190 20.88 6.76 -18.01
CA ASN A 190 21.85 5.81 -18.57
C ASN A 190 21.95 4.48 -17.81
N TYR A 191 21.42 4.36 -16.58
CA TYR A 191 21.61 3.17 -15.73
C TYR A 191 20.49 2.97 -14.71
N ASN A 192 20.15 1.71 -14.43
CA ASN A 192 19.12 1.28 -13.49
C ASN A 192 19.75 0.57 -12.29
N SER A 193 20.24 1.34 -11.32
CA SER A 193 20.94 0.78 -10.16
C SER A 193 19.99 0.37 -9.06
N TYR A 194 20.21 -0.81 -8.50
CA TYR A 194 19.73 -1.13 -7.16
C TYR A 194 20.87 -0.92 -6.16
N TYR A 195 20.55 -0.61 -4.93
CA TYR A 195 21.56 -0.52 -3.87
C TYR A 195 20.87 -0.64 -2.52
N LEU A 196 21.65 -1.03 -1.52
CA LEU A 196 21.23 -0.93 -0.14
C LEU A 196 21.14 0.57 0.21
N SER A 197 19.94 1.13 0.21
CA SER A 197 19.75 2.56 0.42
C SER A 197 19.76 2.93 1.89
N LYS A 198 19.27 2.03 2.74
CA LYS A 198 19.18 2.28 4.17
C LYS A 198 19.22 1.00 4.97
N THR A 199 19.94 1.05 6.09
CA THR A 199 19.82 0.08 7.18
C THR A 199 19.37 0.82 8.43
N TYR A 200 18.38 0.28 9.15
CA TYR A 200 17.97 0.83 10.44
C TYR A 200 17.38 -0.26 11.34
N LYS A 201 17.49 -0.08 12.66
CA LYS A 201 16.85 -0.96 13.63
C LYS A 201 15.33 -0.76 13.63
N ALA A 202 14.58 -1.85 13.53
CA ALA A 202 13.12 -1.85 13.56
C ALA A 202 12.59 -3.00 14.43
N PHE A 203 11.38 -2.81 14.96
CA PHE A 203 10.58 -3.89 15.53
C PHE A 203 9.92 -4.63 14.37
N ILE A 204 10.28 -5.89 14.18
CA ILE A 204 9.81 -6.69 13.05
C ILE A 204 8.57 -7.46 13.48
N PHE A 205 7.51 -7.31 12.71
CA PHE A 205 6.27 -8.04 12.86
C PHE A 205 5.95 -8.84 11.60
N VAL A 206 5.08 -9.84 11.72
CA VAL A 206 4.49 -10.57 10.59
C VAL A 206 2.99 -10.37 10.60
N ASP A 207 2.41 -10.11 9.43
CA ASP A 207 0.96 -10.08 9.24
C ASP A 207 0.37 -11.48 8.98
N ASP A 208 -0.95 -11.54 8.82
CA ASP A 208 -1.71 -12.76 8.55
C ASP A 208 -1.34 -13.44 7.21
N LYS A 209 -0.70 -12.71 6.29
CA LYS A 209 -0.28 -13.19 4.97
C LYS A 209 1.19 -13.60 4.94
N GLY A 210 1.90 -13.52 6.07
CA GLY A 210 3.34 -13.78 6.13
C GLY A 210 4.22 -12.60 5.72
N GLY A 211 3.62 -11.42 5.50
CA GLY A 211 4.33 -10.20 5.16
C GLY A 211 5.05 -9.59 6.36
N PHE A 212 6.32 -9.21 6.17
CA PHE A 212 7.10 -8.55 7.22
C PHE A 212 6.78 -7.05 7.32
N ILE A 213 6.42 -6.60 8.51
CA ILE A 213 6.04 -5.22 8.82
C ILE A 213 7.09 -4.59 9.77
N PRO A 214 8.06 -3.81 9.24
CA PRO A 214 9.04 -3.13 10.08
C PRO A 214 8.44 -1.85 10.70
N LEU A 215 8.40 -1.79 12.04
CA LEU A 215 7.98 -0.60 12.77
C LEU A 215 9.18 0.10 13.43
N LYS A 216 9.40 1.39 13.11
CA LYS A 216 10.42 2.21 13.79
C LYS A 216 10.07 2.53 15.25
N GLY A 217 8.80 2.41 15.61
CA GLY A 217 8.28 2.61 16.95
C GLY A 217 6.87 2.06 17.07
N LEU A 218 6.40 1.94 18.31
CA LEU A 218 5.19 1.18 18.65
C LEU A 218 3.90 2.01 18.65
N LYS A 219 3.95 3.26 18.17
CA LYS A 219 2.81 4.20 18.19
C LYS A 219 1.57 3.68 17.45
N ASN A 220 1.76 2.76 16.51
CA ASN A 220 0.70 2.16 15.71
C ASN A 220 0.10 0.90 16.35
N LEU A 221 0.71 0.35 17.40
CA LEU A 221 0.13 -0.74 18.19
C LEU A 221 -0.88 -0.17 19.18
N ALA A 222 -1.97 -0.90 19.37
CA ALA A 222 -3.05 -0.52 20.28
C ALA A 222 -3.04 -1.41 21.52
N ILE A 223 -3.13 -2.72 21.33
CA ILE A 223 -3.29 -3.71 22.39
C ILE A 223 -2.46 -4.97 22.11
N GLN A 224 -2.17 -5.72 23.17
CA GLN A 224 -1.64 -7.08 23.09
C GLN A 224 -2.82 -8.05 23.09
N ASN A 225 -2.92 -8.88 22.07
CA ASN A 225 -3.94 -9.92 21.98
C ASN A 225 -3.52 -11.14 22.83
N SER A 226 -2.24 -11.50 22.77
CA SER A 226 -1.67 -12.64 23.50
C SER A 226 -0.18 -12.41 23.74
N ASP A 227 0.28 -12.78 24.93
CA ASP A 227 1.70 -12.90 25.29
C ASP A 227 2.25 -14.31 25.05
N VAL A 228 1.39 -15.27 24.73
CA VAL A 228 1.79 -16.64 24.39
C VAL A 228 2.45 -16.67 23.02
N CYS A 229 3.67 -17.19 22.97
CA CYS A 229 4.42 -17.39 21.75
C CYS A 229 3.67 -18.35 20.81
N VAL A 230 3.48 -17.94 19.55
CA VAL A 230 2.88 -18.80 18.53
C VAL A 230 3.74 -20.04 18.26
N SER A 231 3.10 -21.18 18.00
CA SER A 231 3.78 -22.47 17.80
C SER A 231 4.71 -22.49 16.59
N ASN A 232 4.40 -21.72 15.54
CA ASN A 232 5.20 -21.60 14.33
C ASN A 232 6.24 -20.47 14.39
N TYR A 233 6.56 -19.93 15.57
CA TYR A 233 7.51 -18.81 15.71
C TYR A 233 8.87 -19.08 15.05
N ALA A 234 9.41 -20.30 15.22
CA ALA A 234 10.68 -20.68 14.61
C ALA A 234 10.65 -20.59 13.08
N GLU A 235 9.57 -21.07 12.46
CA GLU A 235 9.36 -20.98 11.01
C GLU A 235 9.28 -19.53 10.53
N LEU A 236 8.56 -18.68 11.26
CA LEU A 236 8.47 -17.24 10.94
C LEU A 236 9.84 -16.56 11.03
N MET A 237 10.65 -16.93 12.02
CA MET A 237 12.00 -16.40 12.17
C MET A 237 12.95 -16.89 11.08
N ASP A 238 12.85 -18.16 10.67
CA ASP A 238 13.61 -18.71 9.56
C ASP A 238 13.25 -18.02 8.23
N ASN A 239 11.95 -17.78 8.01
CA ASN A 239 11.49 -17.02 6.85
C ASN A 239 12.00 -15.59 6.86
N PHE A 240 12.07 -14.95 8.03
CA PHE A 240 12.68 -13.62 8.17
C PHE A 240 14.17 -13.67 7.86
N ASN A 241 14.92 -14.61 8.41
CA ASN A 241 16.38 -14.73 8.17
C ASN A 241 16.74 -15.03 6.71
N LYS A 242 15.83 -15.68 5.98
CA LYS A 242 15.91 -15.90 4.54
C LYS A 242 15.40 -14.71 3.72
N SER A 243 14.83 -13.69 4.34
CA SER A 243 14.36 -12.50 3.65
C SER A 243 15.54 -11.63 3.22
N PRO A 244 15.46 -10.98 2.05
CA PRO A 244 16.45 -9.99 1.63
C PRO A 244 16.57 -8.82 2.61
N HIS A 245 15.57 -8.60 3.48
CA HIS A 245 15.56 -7.51 4.44
C HIS A 245 16.31 -7.77 5.75
N ALA A 246 16.65 -9.03 6.06
CA ALA A 246 17.24 -9.40 7.34
C ALA A 246 18.76 -9.19 7.40
N THR A 247 19.46 -9.35 6.27
CA THR A 247 20.91 -9.16 6.20
C THR A 247 21.34 -8.46 4.90
N LYS A 248 22.61 -8.09 4.79
CA LYS A 248 23.14 -7.45 3.58
C LYS A 248 23.50 -8.50 2.52
N PRO A 249 23.51 -8.13 1.22
CA PRO A 249 24.11 -8.97 0.19
C PRO A 249 25.62 -9.07 0.44
N LYS A 250 26.13 -10.31 0.42
CA LYS A 250 27.52 -10.64 0.65
C LYS A 250 28.28 -10.78 -0.67
N SER A 251 27.73 -11.53 -1.62
CA SER A 251 28.37 -11.81 -2.90
C SER A 251 27.35 -12.19 -3.98
N LEU A 252 27.82 -12.22 -5.23
CA LEU A 252 27.14 -12.86 -6.34
C LEU A 252 27.71 -14.26 -6.55
N ILE A 253 26.85 -15.24 -6.80
CA ILE A 253 27.22 -16.62 -7.09
C ILE A 253 26.69 -16.96 -8.48
N ALA A 254 27.59 -17.37 -9.36
CA ALA A 254 27.25 -17.93 -10.65
C ALA A 254 27.08 -19.45 -10.54
N LYS A 255 25.98 -19.98 -11.09
CA LYS A 255 25.74 -21.42 -11.23
C LYS A 255 25.61 -21.74 -12.71
N GLU A 256 26.18 -22.86 -13.16
CA GLU A 256 26.10 -23.28 -14.57
C GLU A 256 24.63 -23.35 -15.01
N LYS A 257 24.32 -22.73 -16.15
CA LYS A 257 23.01 -22.76 -16.76
C LYS A 257 23.17 -23.14 -18.23
N LYS A 258 22.47 -24.19 -18.67
CA LYS A 258 22.49 -24.58 -20.08
C LYS A 258 21.42 -23.83 -20.87
N PHE A 259 21.69 -23.59 -22.14
CA PHE A 259 20.68 -23.09 -23.06
C PHE A 259 19.68 -24.20 -23.41
N THR A 260 18.44 -24.07 -22.94
CA THR A 260 17.40 -25.12 -23.03
C THR A 260 16.14 -24.72 -23.80
N MET A 261 16.16 -23.62 -24.56
CA MET A 261 14.96 -23.15 -25.27
C MET A 261 14.45 -24.19 -26.28
N THR A 262 13.13 -24.45 -26.26
CA THR A 262 12.45 -25.40 -27.14
C THR A 262 11.96 -24.75 -28.44
N ASP A 263 11.69 -25.55 -29.46
CA ASP A 263 11.18 -25.06 -30.76
C ASP A 263 9.78 -24.42 -30.61
N GLU A 264 8.98 -24.88 -29.63
CA GLU A 264 7.70 -24.27 -29.29
C GLU A 264 7.86 -22.86 -28.73
N GLN A 265 8.86 -22.64 -27.85
CA GLN A 265 9.18 -21.31 -27.31
C GLN A 265 9.74 -20.38 -28.41
N VAL A 266 10.48 -20.93 -29.37
CA VAL A 266 10.93 -20.19 -30.56
C VAL A 266 9.74 -19.73 -31.39
N ASN A 267 8.80 -20.63 -31.69
CA ASN A 267 7.65 -20.36 -32.53
C ASN A 267 6.62 -19.40 -31.89
N ALA A 268 6.40 -19.48 -30.59
CA ALA A 268 5.52 -18.55 -29.87
C ALA A 268 6.03 -17.10 -29.94
N ASN A 269 7.36 -16.90 -29.89
CA ASN A 269 7.98 -15.58 -29.93
C ASN A 269 8.00 -14.95 -31.33
N ILE A 270 8.16 -15.75 -32.39
CA ILE A 270 8.14 -15.25 -33.78
C ILE A 270 6.84 -14.52 -34.11
N ASN A 271 5.72 -14.98 -33.52
CA ASN A 271 4.37 -14.47 -33.79
C ASN A 271 3.95 -13.27 -32.91
N ASN A 272 4.78 -12.85 -31.94
CA ASN A 272 4.44 -11.73 -31.05
C ASN A 272 5.09 -10.42 -31.53
N TRP A 273 4.28 -9.44 -31.96
CA TRP A 273 4.74 -8.15 -32.51
C TRP A 273 5.54 -7.29 -31.51
N TYR A 274 5.37 -7.53 -30.21
CA TYR A 274 6.03 -6.75 -29.15
C TYR A 274 7.32 -7.37 -28.62
N GLY A 275 7.76 -8.54 -29.11
CA GLY A 275 9.09 -9.12 -28.83
C GLY A 275 9.49 -9.15 -27.35
N ARG A 276 8.53 -9.06 -26.42
CA ARG A 276 8.79 -9.19 -24.99
C ARG A 276 8.79 -10.69 -24.74
N ILE A 277 9.96 -11.31 -24.88
CA ILE A 277 10.30 -12.38 -23.95
C ILE A 277 9.99 -11.75 -22.59
N GLU A 278 9.03 -12.30 -21.83
CA GLU A 278 8.95 -11.97 -20.41
C GLU A 278 10.39 -12.07 -19.92
N ARG A 279 10.98 -10.96 -19.42
CA ARG A 279 12.39 -10.85 -18.98
C ARG A 279 12.66 -11.79 -17.78
N GLY A 280 12.41 -13.08 -17.98
CA GLY A 280 12.29 -14.12 -16.98
C GLY A 280 13.46 -15.10 -17.06
N GLU A 281 14.20 -15.13 -18.16
CA GLU A 281 15.44 -15.88 -18.25
C GLU A 281 16.55 -14.96 -18.78
N GLY A 282 17.23 -14.26 -17.87
CA GLY A 282 18.51 -13.64 -18.19
C GLY A 282 19.53 -14.74 -18.51
N PHE A 283 20.24 -14.59 -19.61
CA PHE A 283 21.39 -15.40 -19.95
C PHE A 283 22.62 -14.58 -19.58
N VAL A 284 23.26 -14.92 -18.46
CA VAL A 284 24.39 -14.15 -17.94
C VAL A 284 25.68 -14.82 -18.38
N LEU A 285 26.64 -14.03 -18.84
CA LEU A 285 28.02 -14.47 -19.09
C LEU A 285 28.96 -13.73 -18.15
N GLU A 286 30.04 -14.40 -17.75
CA GLU A 286 31.15 -13.74 -17.07
C GLU A 286 32.14 -13.24 -18.12
N GLU A 287 32.25 -11.92 -18.24
CA GLU A 287 33.09 -11.24 -19.23
C GLU A 287 34.00 -10.24 -18.52
N ASN A 288 35.32 -10.43 -18.64
CA ASN A 288 36.32 -9.52 -18.06
C ASN A 288 36.11 -9.26 -16.55
N GLY A 289 35.71 -10.29 -15.80
CA GLY A 289 35.46 -10.21 -14.35
C GLY A 289 34.15 -9.49 -13.97
N LYS A 290 33.20 -9.37 -14.92
CA LYS A 290 31.86 -8.83 -14.70
C LYS A 290 30.81 -9.79 -15.21
N PHE A 291 29.63 -9.76 -14.59
CA PHE A 291 28.48 -10.48 -15.10
C PHE A 291 27.71 -9.60 -16.08
N VAL A 292 27.49 -10.11 -17.29
CA VAL A 292 26.79 -9.40 -18.37
C VAL A 292 25.51 -10.16 -18.71
N ASP A 293 24.38 -9.50 -18.47
CA ASP A 293 23.04 -9.97 -18.79
C ASP A 293 22.77 -9.77 -20.28
N HIS A 294 22.49 -10.87 -20.97
CA HIS A 294 22.23 -10.89 -22.40
C HIS A 294 20.76 -11.23 -22.69
N VAL A 295 20.26 -10.60 -23.75
CA VAL A 295 19.00 -10.98 -24.39
C VAL A 295 19.30 -11.75 -25.66
N ILE A 296 18.68 -12.92 -25.79
CA ILE A 296 18.72 -13.74 -26.99
C ILE A 296 17.49 -13.41 -27.84
N ASN A 297 17.69 -12.96 -29.08
CA ASN A 297 16.60 -12.72 -30.04
C ASN A 297 16.72 -13.64 -31.25
N PHE A 298 15.58 -14.03 -31.81
CA PHE A 298 15.52 -14.86 -33.00
C PHE A 298 15.63 -14.03 -34.28
N GLU A 299 16.41 -14.51 -35.23
CA GLU A 299 16.43 -13.96 -36.57
C GLU A 299 15.28 -14.56 -37.38
N LYS A 300 14.42 -13.68 -37.90
CA LYS A 300 13.23 -14.05 -38.66
C LYS A 300 13.23 -13.42 -40.03
N THR A 301 12.72 -14.16 -41.01
CA THR A 301 12.52 -13.66 -42.38
C THR A 301 11.05 -13.71 -42.74
N TYR A 302 10.57 -12.74 -43.52
CA TYR A 302 9.17 -12.71 -43.94
C TYR A 302 8.97 -13.58 -45.17
N ASN A 303 8.15 -14.61 -45.01
CA ASN A 303 7.74 -15.49 -46.08
C ASN A 303 6.50 -14.92 -46.78
N ARG A 304 6.70 -14.50 -48.03
CA ARG A 304 5.66 -13.85 -48.85
C ARG A 304 4.57 -14.81 -49.33
N GLU A 305 4.82 -16.12 -49.30
CA GLU A 305 3.89 -17.14 -49.79
C GLU A 305 2.80 -17.44 -48.75
N ASN A 306 3.17 -17.50 -47.47
CA ASN A 306 2.26 -17.81 -46.38
C ASN A 306 1.90 -16.59 -45.51
N GLY A 307 2.51 -15.43 -45.76
CA GLY A 307 2.27 -14.18 -45.04
C GLY A 307 2.78 -14.19 -43.59
N LYS A 308 3.71 -15.08 -43.25
CA LYS A 308 4.22 -15.29 -41.88
C LYS A 308 5.72 -15.03 -41.81
N TYR A 309 6.23 -14.92 -40.59
CA TYR A 309 7.66 -14.90 -40.33
C TYR A 309 8.16 -16.31 -40.04
N ASP A 310 9.25 -16.69 -40.69
CA ASP A 310 9.93 -17.97 -40.48
C ASP A 310 11.25 -17.76 -39.71
N HIS A 311 11.60 -18.71 -38.84
CA HIS A 311 12.89 -18.73 -38.16
C HIS A 311 14.01 -18.98 -39.17
N THR A 312 15.08 -18.20 -39.12
CA THR A 312 16.22 -18.36 -40.06
C THR A 312 17.24 -19.41 -39.60
N GLY A 313 17.08 -19.99 -38.41
CA GLY A 313 18.06 -20.89 -37.79
C GLY A 313 19.12 -20.18 -36.94
N TYR A 314 19.13 -18.84 -36.95
CA TYR A 314 20.08 -18.03 -36.21
C TYR A 314 19.45 -17.28 -35.05
N TYR A 315 20.28 -17.06 -34.03
CA TYR A 315 19.98 -16.29 -32.83
C TYR A 315 20.94 -15.12 -32.76
N THR A 316 20.52 -14.02 -32.14
CA THR A 316 21.39 -12.89 -31.82
C THR A 316 21.51 -12.78 -30.31
N LEU A 317 22.74 -12.71 -29.83
CA LEU A 317 23.03 -12.45 -28.42
C LEU A 317 23.34 -10.96 -28.29
N GLN A 318 22.56 -10.25 -27.48
CA GLN A 318 22.74 -8.81 -27.25
C GLN A 318 23.04 -8.55 -25.78
N PRO A 319 24.19 -7.93 -25.43
CA PRO A 319 24.45 -7.50 -24.06
C PRO A 319 23.50 -6.35 -23.70
N VAL A 320 22.83 -6.45 -22.57
CA VAL A 320 21.83 -5.45 -22.14
C VAL A 320 22.21 -4.81 -20.84
N ASN A 321 22.79 -5.54 -19.88
CA ASN A 321 23.14 -4.97 -18.58
C ASN A 321 24.43 -5.54 -18.00
N ASN A 322 25.22 -4.66 -17.38
CA ASN A 322 26.31 -5.05 -16.49
C ASN A 322 25.77 -5.23 -15.07
N ILE A 323 26.20 -6.30 -14.42
CA ILE A 323 25.90 -6.65 -13.04
C ILE A 323 27.21 -6.72 -12.25
N GLU A 324 27.30 -5.92 -11.19
CA GLU A 324 28.47 -5.89 -10.30
C GLU A 324 28.07 -5.68 -8.83
N MET A 325 28.88 -6.17 -7.90
CA MET A 325 28.73 -5.89 -6.47
C MET A 325 29.63 -4.72 -6.07
N LYS A 326 29.03 -3.60 -5.67
CA LYS A 326 29.73 -2.45 -5.09
C LYS A 326 28.81 -1.73 -4.10
N ASP A 327 29.09 -1.91 -2.81
CA ASP A 327 28.24 -1.40 -1.71
C ASP A 327 26.75 -1.79 -1.84
N GLY A 328 26.50 -2.96 -2.45
CA GLY A 328 25.19 -3.43 -2.92
C GLY A 328 25.27 -3.97 -4.35
N ILE A 329 24.12 -4.26 -4.95
CA ILE A 329 24.02 -4.83 -6.30
C ILE A 329 23.82 -3.72 -7.33
N LYS A 330 24.86 -3.37 -8.06
CA LYS A 330 24.73 -2.45 -9.18
C LYS A 330 24.35 -3.21 -10.45
N TYR A 331 23.16 -2.91 -10.94
CA TYR A 331 22.67 -3.28 -12.26
C TYR A 331 22.73 -2.04 -13.15
N SER A 332 23.20 -2.17 -14.38
CA SER A 332 23.45 -1.00 -15.22
C SER A 332 23.23 -1.32 -16.68
N HIS A 333 22.39 -0.54 -17.37
CA HIS A 333 22.17 -0.72 -18.79
C HIS A 333 23.45 -0.48 -19.59
N ILE A 334 23.73 -1.34 -20.55
CA ILE A 334 24.82 -1.18 -21.49
C ILE A 334 24.27 -0.38 -22.66
N ASN A 335 24.93 0.71 -23.03
CA ASN A 335 24.66 1.39 -24.29
C ASN A 335 25.26 0.57 -25.44
N SER A 336 24.60 -0.55 -25.77
CA SER A 336 25.00 -1.43 -26.87
C SER A 336 24.44 -0.86 -28.17
N ASN A 337 25.28 -0.66 -29.19
CA ASN A 337 24.77 -0.37 -30.52
C ASN A 337 23.96 -1.58 -31.01
N TYR A 338 22.77 -1.34 -31.57
CA TYR A 338 21.90 -2.40 -32.12
C TYR A 338 22.58 -3.22 -33.23
N ASN A 339 23.68 -2.70 -33.79
CA ASN A 339 24.45 -3.28 -34.88
C ASN A 339 25.54 -4.27 -34.42
N ASP A 340 25.84 -4.39 -33.12
CA ASP A 340 26.86 -5.32 -32.59
C ASP A 340 26.30 -6.74 -32.35
N ARG A 341 25.23 -7.11 -33.05
CA ARG A 341 24.56 -8.40 -32.90
C ARG A 341 25.31 -9.48 -33.67
N MET A 342 26.06 -10.30 -32.94
CA MET A 342 26.62 -11.53 -33.50
C MET A 342 25.52 -12.59 -33.65
N LYS A 343 25.61 -13.36 -34.75
CA LYS A 343 24.69 -14.45 -35.06
C LYS A 343 25.28 -15.77 -34.58
N TYR A 344 24.46 -16.55 -33.90
CA TYR A 344 24.80 -17.85 -33.35
C TYR A 344 23.81 -18.91 -33.83
N THR A 345 24.27 -20.13 -34.04
CA THR A 345 23.38 -21.30 -34.16
C THR A 345 22.94 -21.77 -32.77
N ARG A 346 22.00 -22.72 -32.73
CA ARG A 346 21.55 -23.31 -31.47
C ARG A 346 22.68 -24.05 -30.76
N GLU A 347 23.46 -24.81 -31.51
CA GLU A 347 24.58 -25.60 -31.00
C GLU A 347 25.64 -24.67 -30.38
N GLN A 348 25.95 -23.55 -31.05
CA GLN A 348 26.87 -22.54 -30.53
C GLN A 348 26.38 -21.92 -29.21
N LEU A 349 25.08 -21.66 -29.08
CA LEU A 349 24.52 -21.19 -27.80
C LEU A 349 24.52 -22.27 -26.71
N GLN A 350 24.40 -23.55 -27.08
CA GLN A 350 24.46 -24.66 -26.12
C GLN A 350 25.88 -24.92 -25.60
N GLU A 351 26.89 -24.53 -26.37
CA GLU A 351 28.31 -24.58 -26.00
C GLU A 351 28.76 -23.37 -25.15
N MET A 352 27.93 -22.33 -25.01
CA MET A 352 28.25 -21.18 -24.18
C MET A 352 28.09 -21.48 -22.69
N ASP A 353 29.04 -20.96 -21.90
CA ASP A 353 29.07 -21.07 -20.44
C ASP A 353 28.11 -20.06 -19.78
N PHE A 354 26.82 -20.14 -20.12
CA PHE A 354 25.82 -19.32 -19.45
C PHE A 354 25.73 -19.65 -17.96
N VAL A 355 25.43 -18.63 -17.16
CA VAL A 355 25.25 -18.77 -15.72
C VAL A 355 23.90 -18.24 -15.27
N GLU A 356 23.35 -18.89 -14.25
CA GLU A 356 22.31 -18.34 -13.40
C GLU A 356 22.96 -17.58 -12.24
N LEU A 357 22.63 -16.31 -12.13
CA LEU A 357 23.17 -15.45 -11.09
C LEU A 357 22.29 -15.48 -9.84
N ASN A 358 22.90 -15.75 -8.70
CA ASN A 358 22.28 -15.72 -7.38
C ASN A 358 22.94 -14.66 -6.51
N VAL A 359 22.15 -14.02 -5.65
CA VAL A 359 22.60 -13.13 -4.59
C VAL A 359 22.73 -13.95 -3.32
N GLN A 360 23.95 -14.09 -2.80
CA GLN A 360 24.18 -14.66 -1.48
C GLN A 360 24.11 -13.56 -0.42
N MET A 361 23.28 -13.75 0.59
CA MET A 361 23.13 -12.87 1.74
C MET A 361 24.14 -13.23 2.85
N GLU A 362 24.43 -12.32 3.78
CA GLU A 362 25.29 -12.63 4.94
C GLU A 362 24.72 -13.74 5.83
N SER A 363 23.40 -13.95 5.83
CA SER A 363 22.76 -15.09 6.49
C SER A 363 23.05 -16.44 5.82
N GLY A 364 23.66 -16.45 4.63
CA GLY A 364 23.82 -17.63 3.79
C GLY A 364 22.60 -17.95 2.92
N ALA A 365 21.51 -17.18 3.03
CA ALA A 365 20.38 -17.30 2.13
C ALA A 365 20.79 -16.92 0.69
N GLU A 366 20.23 -17.63 -0.29
CA GLU A 366 20.47 -17.38 -1.71
C GLU A 366 19.16 -17.02 -2.39
N HIS A 367 19.21 -15.98 -3.22
CA HIS A 367 18.10 -15.56 -4.04
C HIS A 367 18.52 -15.47 -5.50
N GLU A 368 17.71 -16.03 -6.39
CA GLU A 368 17.85 -15.79 -7.82
C GLU A 368 17.84 -14.28 -8.09
N PHE A 369 18.83 -13.79 -8.83
CA PHE A 369 19.06 -12.37 -9.03
C PHE A 369 17.80 -11.61 -9.46
N HIS A 370 17.11 -12.07 -10.51
CA HIS A 370 15.94 -11.37 -11.03
C HIS A 370 14.76 -11.37 -10.05
N LYS A 371 14.57 -12.46 -9.28
CA LYS A 371 13.56 -12.50 -8.21
C LYS A 371 13.93 -11.57 -7.07
N PHE A 372 15.20 -11.54 -6.67
CA PHE A 372 15.71 -10.58 -5.69
C PHE A 372 15.41 -9.15 -6.14
N MET A 373 15.65 -8.80 -7.41
CA MET A 373 15.35 -7.46 -7.93
C MET A 373 13.85 -7.11 -7.84
N LYS A 374 12.96 -8.05 -8.17
CA LYS A 374 11.50 -7.86 -8.10
C LYS A 374 11.02 -7.67 -6.66
N LEU A 375 11.50 -8.49 -5.73
CA LEU A 375 11.16 -8.38 -4.30
C LEU A 375 11.46 -6.98 -3.73
N GLN A 376 12.45 -6.28 -4.28
CA GLN A 376 12.85 -4.94 -3.82
C GLN A 376 12.13 -3.77 -4.50
N SER A 377 11.48 -4.00 -5.65
CA SER A 377 10.86 -2.92 -6.43
C SER A 377 9.42 -2.64 -5.99
N GLY A 378 8.82 -3.49 -5.14
CA GLY A 378 7.43 -3.34 -4.68
C GLY A 378 6.39 -3.51 -5.79
N TYR A 379 6.80 -4.10 -6.93
CA TYR A 379 5.97 -4.42 -8.09
C TYR A 379 5.55 -5.89 -8.12
#